data_AF-A0A8G2CAC7-F1
#
_entry.id   AF-A0A8G2CAC7-F1
#
_cell.length_a   1.000
_cell.length_b   1.000
_cell.length_c   1.000
_cell.angle_alpha   90.00
_cell.angle_beta   90.00
_cell.angle_gamma   90.00
#
_symmetry.space_group_name_H-M   'P 1'
#
loop_
_entity.id
_entity.type
_entity.pdbx_description
1 polymer ?
#
loop_
_entity_poly.entity_id
_entity_poly.type
_entity_poly.pdbx_seq_one_letter_code
_entity_poly.pdbx_strand_id
1 'polypeptide(L)'
;MSMIKISQYTEATGSSCSGKTTFFKNVQRYITGGYISECVFPSFIVRCVFLVLGFYYLLLRPVKFFWVIRHGIEIQLSMHNKISALRNAFEKFGCYFIFRHDAVLIDEGISHIPFVYQLTEEQLIDFLAVFEKELRDISIILLTAPQESELILRLLSRGHKKVTSLESAAKFARLNIKISEAYVAAMNEQEKMNARII
;
A
#
# COMPACT_ATOMS: atom_id res chain seq x y z
N MET A 1 23.23 -5.90 9.32
CA MET A 1 21.76 -5.79 9.12
C MET A 1 21.09 -6.69 10.15
N SER A 2 20.47 -6.12 11.19
CA SER A 2 19.70 -6.89 12.17
C SER A 2 18.49 -7.53 11.48
N MET A 3 18.30 -8.84 11.63
CA MET A 3 17.16 -9.56 11.06
C MET A 3 15.86 -9.01 11.68
N ILE A 4 14.97 -8.42 10.86
CA ILE A 4 13.68 -7.91 11.35
C ILE A 4 12.83 -9.13 11.72
N LYS A 5 12.57 -9.33 13.02
CA LYS A 5 11.70 -10.39 13.51
C LYS A 5 10.25 -9.92 13.37
N ILE A 6 9.49 -10.57 12.50
CA ILE A 6 8.06 -10.32 12.31
C ILE A 6 7.28 -11.09 13.38
N SER A 7 6.71 -10.37 14.35
CA SER A 7 5.92 -10.96 15.46
C SER A 7 4.42 -10.68 15.35
N GLN A 8 4.02 -9.81 14.43
CA GLN A 8 2.62 -9.40 14.20
C GLN A 8 2.44 -8.96 12.74
N TYR A 9 1.23 -8.58 12.36
CA TYR A 9 0.93 -8.06 11.03
C TYR A 9 1.75 -6.79 10.76
N THR A 10 2.63 -6.89 9.78
CA THR A 10 3.61 -5.86 9.43
C THR A 10 3.43 -5.45 7.99
N GLU A 11 3.41 -4.16 7.70
CA GLU A 11 3.33 -3.63 6.34
C GLU A 11 4.64 -2.91 5.97
N ALA A 12 5.26 -3.30 4.87
CA ALA A 12 6.27 -2.47 4.22
C ALA A 12 5.58 -1.50 3.25
N THR A 13 5.83 -0.21 3.40
CA THR A 13 5.27 0.85 2.55
C THR A 13 6.35 1.90 2.25
N GLY A 14 6.09 2.80 1.31
CA GLY A 14 7.04 3.84 0.91
C GLY A 14 6.87 4.24 -0.56
N SER A 15 7.77 5.08 -1.04
CA SER A 15 7.81 5.50 -2.45
C SER A 15 7.89 4.29 -3.38
N SER A 16 7.06 4.27 -4.42
CA SER A 16 6.96 3.17 -5.37
C SER A 16 8.27 2.97 -6.14
N CYS A 17 9.21 2.22 -5.56
CA CYS A 17 10.41 1.61 -6.17
C CYS A 17 11.24 0.77 -5.18
N SER A 18 10.72 0.43 -4.00
CA SER A 18 11.31 -0.59 -3.11
C SER A 18 11.17 -2.00 -3.69
N GLY A 19 10.23 -2.23 -4.60
CA GLY A 19 10.08 -3.46 -5.37
C GLY A 19 8.61 -3.79 -5.53
N LYS A 20 8.19 -4.17 -6.74
CA LYS A 20 7.01 -5.04 -6.83
C LYS A 20 7.45 -6.38 -6.29
N THR A 21 7.40 -6.56 -4.98
CA THR A 21 7.52 -7.88 -4.40
C THR A 21 6.10 -8.39 -4.29
N THR A 22 5.72 -9.12 -5.34
CA THR A 22 4.63 -10.09 -5.34
C THR A 22 4.46 -10.67 -3.94
N PHE A 23 3.25 -10.57 -3.38
CA PHE A 23 2.76 -11.25 -2.17
C PHE A 23 3.80 -12.20 -1.57
N PHE A 24 4.38 -11.82 -0.42
CA PHE A 24 5.41 -12.62 0.23
C PHE A 24 4.99 -14.09 0.26
N LYS A 25 5.95 -14.96 -0.09
CA LYS A 25 5.88 -16.43 -0.15
C LYS A 25 5.12 -17.07 1.04
N ASN A 26 5.07 -16.37 2.19
CA ASN A 26 4.35 -16.76 3.40
C ASN A 26 2.83 -16.54 3.33
N VAL A 27 2.32 -15.41 2.81
CA VAL A 27 0.87 -15.18 2.67
C VAL A 27 0.28 -16.13 1.65
N GLN A 28 1.00 -16.34 0.54
CA GLN A 28 0.64 -17.37 -0.43
C GLN A 28 0.60 -18.75 0.26
N ARG A 29 1.64 -19.13 1.01
CA ARG A 29 1.63 -20.36 1.84
C ARG A 29 0.47 -20.44 2.84
N TYR A 30 0.07 -19.35 3.48
CA TYR A 30 -1.01 -19.36 4.47
C TYR A 30 -2.38 -19.56 3.80
N ILE A 31 -2.63 -18.89 2.68
CA ILE A 31 -3.86 -19.05 1.88
C ILE A 31 -3.94 -20.44 1.25
N THR A 32 -2.78 -20.99 0.89
CA THR A 32 -2.66 -22.27 0.18
C THR A 32 -2.22 -23.43 1.10
N GLY A 33 -2.25 -23.27 2.42
CA GLY A 33 -1.96 -24.37 3.36
C GLY A 33 -0.55 -24.99 3.26
N GLY A 34 0.47 -24.24 2.84
CA GLY A 34 1.86 -24.62 3.02
C GLY A 34 2.49 -25.52 1.93
N TYR A 35 1.67 -26.17 1.09
CA TYR A 35 2.08 -27.30 0.21
C TYR A 35 1.88 -27.04 -1.28
N ILE A 36 1.98 -25.79 -1.68
CA ILE A 36 1.57 -25.38 -3.01
C ILE A 36 2.74 -24.65 -3.68
N SER A 37 3.76 -25.42 -4.02
CA SER A 37 4.53 -25.13 -5.24
C SER A 37 3.76 -25.55 -6.50
N GLU A 38 2.55 -26.12 -6.37
CA GLU A 38 1.83 -26.77 -7.49
C GLU A 38 0.33 -26.44 -7.67
N CYS A 39 -0.39 -25.86 -6.71
CA CYS A 39 -1.75 -25.37 -7.01
C CYS A 39 -1.72 -24.02 -7.70
N VAL A 40 -2.16 -24.11 -8.93
CA VAL A 40 -2.64 -23.06 -9.82
C VAL A 40 -4.00 -22.54 -9.33
N PHE A 41 -4.14 -22.12 -8.06
CA PHE A 41 -5.23 -21.18 -7.79
C PHE A 41 -4.82 -19.89 -8.48
N PRO A 42 -5.53 -19.44 -9.53
CA PRO A 42 -5.13 -18.27 -10.29
C PRO A 42 -5.00 -17.12 -9.31
N SER A 43 -3.88 -16.40 -9.33
CA SER A 43 -3.67 -15.18 -8.53
C SER A 43 -4.85 -14.22 -8.62
N PHE A 44 -5.60 -14.28 -9.72
CA PHE A 44 -6.89 -13.64 -9.91
C PHE A 44 -7.95 -14.01 -8.87
N ILE A 45 -8.17 -15.30 -8.55
CA ILE A 45 -9.18 -15.75 -7.58
C ILE A 45 -8.88 -15.19 -6.19
N VAL A 46 -7.62 -15.29 -5.73
CA VAL A 46 -7.20 -14.74 -4.44
C VAL A 46 -7.45 -13.24 -4.36
N ARG A 47 -7.14 -12.51 -5.45
CA ARG A 47 -7.43 -11.08 -5.54
C ARG A 47 -8.93 -10.78 -5.55
N CYS A 48 -9.74 -11.60 -6.19
CA CYS A 48 -11.20 -11.48 -6.13
C CYS A 48 -11.73 -11.69 -4.71
N VAL A 49 -11.21 -12.68 -3.98
CA VAL A 49 -11.56 -12.90 -2.56
C VAL A 49 -11.21 -11.68 -1.73
N PHE A 50 -9.99 -11.14 -1.86
CA PHE A 50 -9.60 -9.91 -1.17
C PHE A 50 -10.45 -8.71 -1.56
N LEU A 51 -10.77 -8.55 -2.85
CA LEU A 51 -11.62 -7.48 -3.33
C LEU A 51 -13.01 -7.53 -2.67
N VAL A 52 -13.65 -8.72 -2.66
CA VAL A 52 -14.98 -8.92 -2.07
C VAL A 52 -14.94 -8.69 -0.55
N LEU A 53 -13.96 -9.27 0.15
CA LEU A 53 -13.83 -9.11 1.59
C LEU A 53 -13.50 -7.67 1.99
N GLY A 54 -12.65 -6.99 1.23
CA GLY A 54 -12.32 -5.59 1.47
C GLY A 54 -13.48 -4.65 1.19
N PHE A 55 -14.25 -4.92 0.14
CA PHE A 55 -15.51 -4.22 -0.11
C PHE A 55 -16.48 -4.39 1.06
N TYR A 56 -16.71 -5.62 1.52
CA TYR A 56 -17.59 -5.90 2.66
C TYR A 56 -17.07 -5.27 3.96
N TYR A 57 -15.76 -5.34 4.21
CA TYR A 57 -15.11 -4.71 5.37
C TYR A 57 -15.39 -3.20 5.42
N LEU A 58 -15.24 -2.51 4.29
CA LEU A 58 -15.49 -1.08 4.20
C LEU A 58 -16.99 -0.77 4.20
N LEU A 59 -17.84 -1.57 3.57
CA LEU A 59 -19.29 -1.35 3.53
C LEU A 59 -19.90 -1.27 4.95
N LEU A 60 -19.37 -2.06 5.89
CA LEU A 60 -19.73 -2.00 7.31
C LEU A 60 -19.15 -0.79 8.06
N ARG A 61 -18.36 0.06 7.40
CA ARG A 61 -17.66 1.24 7.93
C ARG A 61 -17.88 2.42 6.98
N PRO A 62 -19.09 3.00 6.93
CA PRO A 62 -19.51 3.90 5.86
C PRO A 62 -18.60 5.12 5.71
N VAL A 63 -18.11 5.71 6.81
CA VAL A 63 -17.15 6.84 6.76
C VAL A 63 -15.90 6.48 5.95
N LYS A 64 -15.31 5.30 6.22
CA LYS A 64 -14.11 4.81 5.53
C LYS A 64 -14.40 4.43 4.08
N PHE A 65 -15.55 3.81 3.84
CA PHE A 65 -16.00 3.49 2.49
C PHE A 65 -16.13 4.75 1.64
N PHE A 66 -16.87 5.76 2.11
CA PHE A 66 -17.03 7.02 1.40
C PHE A 66 -15.72 7.75 1.22
N TRP A 67 -14.83 7.71 2.20
CA TRP A 67 -13.48 8.28 2.07
C TRP A 67 -12.72 7.63 0.91
N VAL A 68 -12.67 6.29 0.85
CA VAL A 68 -11.98 5.53 -0.21
C VAL A 68 -12.57 5.86 -1.59
N ILE A 69 -13.90 5.86 -1.70
CA ILE A 69 -14.58 6.18 -2.97
C ILE A 69 -14.31 7.61 -3.40
N ARG A 70 -14.50 8.59 -2.50
CA ARG A 70 -14.32 10.01 -2.78
C ARG A 70 -12.92 10.30 -3.29
N HIS A 71 -11.90 9.95 -2.50
CA HIS A 71 -10.52 10.24 -2.87
C HIS A 71 -10.07 9.42 -4.07
N GLY A 72 -10.57 8.19 -4.26
CA GLY A 72 -10.29 7.39 -5.45
C GLY A 72 -10.85 7.99 -6.76
N ILE A 73 -11.97 8.72 -6.69
CA ILE A 73 -12.55 9.44 -7.83
C ILE A 73 -11.84 10.77 -8.07
N GLU A 74 -11.35 11.44 -7.02
CA GLU A 74 -10.65 12.73 -7.10
C GLU A 74 -9.21 12.62 -7.66
N ILE A 75 -8.64 11.42 -7.72
CA ILE A 75 -7.28 11.19 -8.26
C ILE A 75 -7.13 11.83 -9.65
N GLN A 76 -6.07 12.61 -9.87
CA GLN A 76 -5.77 13.25 -11.16
C GLN A 76 -5.17 12.27 -12.18
N LEU A 77 -5.88 11.18 -12.47
CA LEU A 77 -5.50 10.13 -13.42
C LEU A 77 -6.68 9.76 -14.34
N SER A 78 -6.40 9.01 -15.41
CA SER A 78 -7.43 8.47 -16.30
C SER A 78 -8.44 7.57 -15.55
N MET A 79 -9.66 7.46 -16.08
CA MET A 79 -10.73 6.67 -15.45
C MET A 79 -10.33 5.20 -15.20
N HIS A 80 -9.61 4.58 -16.14
CA HIS A 80 -9.06 3.24 -15.95
C HIS A 80 -8.13 3.15 -14.74
N ASN A 81 -7.27 4.16 -14.54
CA ASN A 81 -6.36 4.21 -13.41
C ASN A 81 -7.09 4.47 -12.09
N LYS A 82 -8.18 5.25 -12.09
CA LYS A 82 -9.05 5.44 -10.92
C LYS A 82 -9.68 4.12 -10.48
N ILE A 83 -10.29 3.38 -11.42
CA ILE A 83 -10.89 2.06 -11.13
C ILE A 83 -9.84 1.09 -10.60
N SER A 84 -8.64 1.07 -11.21
CA SER A 84 -7.54 0.22 -10.75
C SER A 84 -7.06 0.60 -9.34
N ALA A 85 -7.01 1.90 -9.02
CA ALA A 85 -6.64 2.40 -7.69
C ALA A 85 -7.70 2.01 -6.64
N LEU A 86 -8.99 2.21 -6.94
CA LEU A 86 -10.10 1.79 -6.09
C LEU A 86 -10.06 0.27 -5.81
N ARG A 87 -9.95 -0.55 -6.87
CA ARG A 87 -9.81 -2.00 -6.74
C ARG A 87 -8.63 -2.37 -5.84
N ASN A 88 -7.46 -1.76 -6.06
CA ASN A 88 -6.27 -2.02 -5.24
C ASN A 88 -6.48 -1.62 -3.77
N ALA A 89 -7.20 -0.53 -3.49
CA ALA A 89 -7.53 -0.14 -2.12
C ALA A 89 -8.42 -1.19 -1.43
N PHE A 90 -9.49 -1.65 -2.10
CA PHE A 90 -10.33 -2.71 -1.57
C PHE A 90 -9.55 -4.00 -1.32
N GLU A 91 -8.72 -4.44 -2.27
CA GLU A 91 -7.87 -5.63 -2.10
C GLU A 91 -6.99 -5.53 -0.83
N LYS A 92 -6.42 -4.36 -0.53
CA LYS A 92 -5.61 -4.12 0.68
C LYS A 92 -6.43 -4.29 1.97
N PHE A 93 -7.66 -3.78 2.02
CA PHE A 93 -8.54 -3.99 3.18
C PHE A 93 -8.97 -5.44 3.33
N GLY A 94 -9.18 -6.17 2.24
CA GLY A 94 -9.49 -7.60 2.31
C GLY A 94 -8.32 -8.42 2.83
N CYS A 95 -7.10 -8.11 2.40
CA CYS A 95 -5.87 -8.70 2.93
C CYS A 95 -5.74 -8.44 4.44
N TYR A 96 -5.86 -7.17 4.85
CA TYR A 96 -5.84 -6.80 6.27
C TYR A 96 -6.91 -7.53 7.08
N PHE A 97 -8.14 -7.61 6.56
CA PHE A 97 -9.23 -8.28 7.27
C PHE A 97 -8.93 -9.75 7.60
N ILE A 98 -8.26 -10.47 6.68
CA ILE A 98 -7.89 -11.87 6.89
C ILE A 98 -6.70 -11.98 7.84
N PHE A 99 -5.63 -11.21 7.61
CA PHE A 99 -4.33 -11.48 8.23
C PHE A 99 -3.96 -10.58 9.42
N ARG A 100 -4.80 -9.60 9.81
CA ARG A 100 -4.46 -8.64 10.89
C ARG A 100 -4.09 -9.27 12.24
N HIS A 101 -4.41 -10.54 12.46
CA HIS A 101 -4.07 -11.27 13.69
C HIS A 101 -2.88 -12.24 13.53
N ASP A 102 -2.30 -12.30 12.34
CA ASP A 102 -1.20 -13.20 12.00
C ASP A 102 0.15 -12.48 11.99
N ALA A 103 1.23 -13.22 12.28
CA ALA A 103 2.59 -12.74 12.12
C ALA A 103 3.02 -12.83 10.64
N VAL A 104 2.60 -11.84 9.84
CA VAL A 104 2.90 -11.76 8.41
C VAL A 104 3.52 -10.42 8.02
N LEU A 105 4.31 -10.43 6.94
CA LEU A 105 4.81 -9.22 6.29
C LEU A 105 4.06 -9.03 4.96
N ILE A 106 3.41 -7.90 4.82
CA ILE A 106 2.67 -7.48 3.62
C ILE A 106 3.45 -6.38 2.93
N ASP A 107 3.71 -6.55 1.63
CA ASP A 107 4.24 -5.49 0.79
C ASP A 107 3.08 -4.62 0.30
N GLU A 108 3.18 -3.31 0.49
CA GLU A 108 2.17 -2.33 0.11
C GLU A 108 0.77 -2.71 0.65
N GLY A 109 0.54 -2.63 1.96
CA GLY A 109 -0.79 -2.85 2.55
C GLY A 109 -1.65 -1.57 2.60
N ILE A 110 -2.53 -1.43 3.61
CA ILE A 110 -3.40 -0.24 3.80
C ILE A 110 -2.56 1.04 3.91
N SER A 111 -1.43 0.97 4.61
CA SER A 111 -0.48 2.08 4.78
C SER A 111 0.08 2.62 3.45
N HIS A 112 -0.08 1.90 2.34
CA HIS A 112 0.37 2.31 1.01
C HIS A 112 -0.69 3.06 0.19
N ILE A 113 -1.95 3.15 0.66
CA ILE A 113 -3.01 3.87 -0.06
C ILE A 113 -2.61 5.31 -0.42
N PRO A 114 -1.90 6.08 0.43
CA PRO A 114 -1.49 7.43 0.07
C PRO A 114 -0.65 7.54 -1.21
N PHE A 115 0.23 6.57 -1.46
CA PHE A 115 1.03 6.49 -2.67
C PHE A 115 0.19 6.06 -3.89
N VAL A 116 -0.74 5.12 -3.70
CA VAL A 116 -1.66 4.68 -4.77
C VAL A 116 -2.54 5.82 -5.24
N TYR A 117 -3.06 6.62 -4.31
CA TYR A 117 -3.99 7.71 -4.57
C TYR A 117 -3.29 9.04 -4.89
N GLN A 118 -1.98 9.09 -4.65
CA GLN A 118 -1.17 10.29 -4.83
C GLN A 118 -1.71 11.47 -4.00
N LEU A 119 -1.98 11.20 -2.73
CA LEU A 119 -2.63 12.16 -1.83
C LEU A 119 -1.80 13.43 -1.67
N THR A 120 -2.49 14.55 -1.48
CA THR A 120 -1.89 15.78 -0.95
C THR A 120 -1.59 15.60 0.54
N GLU A 121 -0.84 16.55 1.10
CA GLU A 121 -0.51 16.58 2.53
C GLU A 121 -1.77 16.65 3.41
N GLU A 122 -2.72 17.52 3.07
CA GLU A 122 -4.01 17.62 3.75
C GLU A 122 -4.79 16.29 3.70
N GLN A 123 -4.86 15.66 2.52
CA GLN A 123 -5.53 14.38 2.35
C GLN A 123 -4.82 13.24 3.10
N LEU A 124 -3.51 13.34 3.29
CA LEU A 124 -2.74 12.39 4.09
C LEU A 124 -3.08 12.52 5.58
N ILE A 125 -3.19 13.73 6.12
CA ILE A 125 -3.62 13.96 7.50
C ILE A 125 -5.03 13.37 7.70
N ASP A 126 -5.95 13.64 6.77
CA ASP A 126 -7.29 13.05 6.78
C ASP A 126 -7.26 11.52 6.73
N PHE A 127 -6.39 10.94 5.89
CA PHE A 127 -6.20 9.49 5.82
C PHE A 127 -5.77 8.91 7.17
N LEU A 128 -4.76 9.51 7.82
CA LEU A 128 -4.27 9.04 9.10
C LEU A 128 -5.34 9.12 10.18
N ALA A 129 -6.17 10.17 10.18
CA ALA A 129 -7.28 10.30 11.12
C ALA A 129 -8.40 9.26 10.85
N VAL A 130 -8.80 9.09 9.59
CA VAL A 130 -9.92 8.18 9.22
C VAL A 130 -9.56 6.71 9.42
N PHE A 131 -8.31 6.33 9.18
CA PHE A 131 -7.81 4.95 9.28
C PHE A 131 -6.95 4.71 10.52
N GLU A 132 -6.97 5.62 11.51
CA GLU A 132 -6.13 5.55 12.70
C GLU A 132 -6.18 4.18 13.38
N LYS A 133 -7.39 3.61 13.53
CA LYS A 133 -7.56 2.31 14.18
C LYS A 133 -6.81 1.20 13.46
N GLU A 134 -6.98 1.07 12.15
CA GLU A 134 -6.28 0.06 11.36
C GLU A 134 -4.78 0.30 11.39
N LEU A 135 -4.33 1.55 11.23
CA LEU A 135 -2.90 1.87 11.17
C LEU A 135 -2.19 1.62 12.51
N ARG A 136 -2.86 1.79 13.65
CA ARG A 136 -2.32 1.43 14.97
C ARG A 136 -2.18 -0.07 15.19
N ASP A 137 -3.04 -0.87 14.57
CA ASP A 137 -3.00 -2.32 14.63
C ASP A 137 -1.88 -2.91 13.73
N ILE A 138 -1.28 -2.08 12.86
CA ILE A 138 -0.26 -2.47 11.89
C ILE A 138 1.14 -2.07 12.39
N SER A 139 2.11 -2.99 12.32
CA SER A 139 3.53 -2.60 12.39
C SER A 139 3.96 -2.04 11.03
N ILE A 140 4.16 -0.74 10.91
CA ILE A 140 4.51 -0.10 9.63
C ILE A 140 6.03 -0.01 9.51
N ILE A 141 6.58 -0.51 8.43
CA ILE A 141 7.96 -0.25 7.98
C ILE A 141 7.86 0.74 6.83
N LEU A 142 8.17 2.01 7.11
CA LEU A 142 8.14 3.07 6.11
C LEU A 142 9.52 3.23 5.49
N LEU A 143 9.65 2.87 4.22
CA LEU A 143 10.85 3.06 3.42
C LEU A 143 10.88 4.49 2.88
N THR A 144 11.91 5.22 3.26
CA THR A 144 12.12 6.58 2.78
C THR A 144 12.39 6.59 1.28
N ALA A 145 11.92 7.64 0.59
CA ALA A 145 12.18 7.78 -0.83
C ALA A 145 13.69 7.97 -1.07
N PRO A 146 14.30 7.22 -2.02
CA PRO A 146 15.66 7.48 -2.42
C PRO A 146 15.76 8.82 -3.16
N GLN A 147 16.99 9.24 -3.49
CA GLN A 147 17.20 10.44 -4.31
C GLN A 147 16.40 10.38 -5.61
N GLU A 148 15.89 11.53 -6.09
CA GLU A 148 15.04 11.62 -7.29
C GLU A 148 15.65 10.93 -8.50
N SER A 149 16.95 11.14 -8.74
CA SER A 149 17.70 10.51 -9.84
C SER A 149 17.66 8.98 -9.76
N GLU A 150 17.87 8.42 -8.57
CA GLU A 150 17.81 6.98 -8.34
C GLU A 150 16.39 6.45 -8.52
N LEU A 151 15.38 7.16 -8.02
CA LEU A 151 13.98 6.80 -8.18
C LEU A 151 13.58 6.77 -9.66
N ILE A 152 13.98 7.77 -10.44
CA ILE A 152 13.76 7.84 -11.89
C ILE A 152 14.41 6.63 -12.59
N LEU A 153 15.67 6.33 -12.29
CA LEU A 153 16.38 5.19 -12.88
C LEU A 153 15.67 3.86 -12.55
N ARG A 154 15.20 3.69 -11.32
CA ARG A 154 14.44 2.51 -10.90
C ARG A 154 13.08 2.42 -11.61
N LEU A 155 12.40 3.53 -11.84
CA LEU A 155 11.11 3.58 -12.55
C LEU A 155 11.26 3.21 -14.03
N LEU A 156 12.29 3.74 -14.68
CA LEU A 156 12.58 3.50 -16.10
C LEU A 156 13.05 2.06 -16.35
N SER A 157 14.03 1.58 -15.57
CA SER A 157 14.57 0.23 -15.70
C SER A 157 13.51 -0.87 -15.52
N ARG A 158 12.48 -0.61 -14.70
CA ARG A 158 11.38 -1.56 -14.45
C ARG A 158 10.25 -1.49 -15.48
N GLY A 159 10.22 -0.50 -16.36
CA GLY A 159 9.08 -0.28 -17.27
C GLY A 159 7.78 -0.03 -16.51
N HIS A 160 7.81 0.86 -15.51
CA HIS A 160 6.63 1.14 -14.70
C HIS A 160 5.44 1.58 -15.59
N LYS A 161 4.28 0.93 -15.46
CA LYS A 161 3.12 1.12 -16.36
C LYS A 161 2.61 2.56 -16.50
N LYS A 162 2.90 3.42 -15.51
CA LYS A 162 2.52 4.85 -15.50
C LYS A 162 3.63 5.78 -16.02
N VAL A 163 4.80 5.24 -16.36
CA VAL A 163 5.98 5.97 -16.81
C VAL A 163 6.22 5.60 -18.27
N THR A 164 5.88 6.53 -19.16
CA THR A 164 6.01 6.37 -20.62
C THR A 164 7.20 7.16 -21.19
N SER A 165 7.83 7.99 -20.36
CA SER A 165 8.92 8.90 -20.72
C SER A 165 9.77 9.26 -19.50
N LEU A 166 10.95 9.82 -19.72
CA LEU A 166 11.80 10.36 -18.65
C LEU A 166 11.08 11.46 -17.86
N GLU A 167 10.34 12.34 -18.54
CA GLU A 167 9.60 13.43 -17.90
C GLU A 167 8.47 12.90 -16.99
N SER A 168 7.72 11.90 -17.46
CA SER A 168 6.68 11.26 -16.63
C SER A 168 7.29 10.50 -15.44
N ALA A 169 8.48 9.90 -15.61
CA ALA A 169 9.24 9.30 -14.52
C ALA A 169 9.60 10.34 -13.46
N ALA A 170 10.15 11.49 -13.87
CA ALA A 170 10.53 12.57 -12.98
C ALA A 170 9.33 13.15 -12.21
N LYS A 171 8.21 13.41 -12.91
CA LYS A 171 6.98 13.88 -12.27
C LYS A 171 6.46 12.88 -11.24
N PHE A 172 6.45 11.60 -11.58
CA PHE A 172 6.01 10.53 -10.67
C PHE A 172 6.96 10.39 -9.46
N ALA A 173 8.27 10.48 -9.69
CA ALA A 173 9.29 10.42 -8.65
C ALA A 173 9.13 11.56 -7.63
N ARG A 174 9.02 12.82 -8.09
CA ARG A 174 8.81 13.98 -7.22
C ARG A 174 7.57 13.87 -6.36
N LEU A 175 6.47 13.39 -6.94
CA LEU A 175 5.23 13.22 -6.21
C LEU A 175 5.34 12.15 -5.11
N ASN A 176 6.01 11.03 -5.40
CA ASN A 176 6.23 9.99 -4.40
C ASN A 176 7.20 10.45 -3.29
N ILE A 177 8.23 11.23 -3.63
CA ILE A 177 9.14 11.83 -2.65
C ILE A 177 8.35 12.74 -1.72
N LYS A 178 7.56 13.67 -2.28
CA LYS A 178 6.73 14.59 -1.49
C LYS A 178 5.78 13.85 -0.55
N ILE A 179 5.12 12.80 -1.03
CA ILE A 179 4.23 11.96 -0.19
C ILE A 179 5.05 11.28 0.90
N SER A 180 6.21 10.71 0.57
CA SER A 180 7.09 10.05 1.56
C SER A 180 7.52 11.01 2.67
N GLU A 181 7.92 12.24 2.32
CA GLU A 181 8.32 13.27 3.27
C GLU A 181 7.17 13.69 4.18
N ALA A 182 5.99 13.97 3.60
CA ALA A 182 4.80 14.31 4.37
C ALA A 182 4.35 13.17 5.29
N TYR A 183 4.49 11.92 4.83
CA TYR A 183 4.17 10.74 5.62
C TYR A 183 5.12 10.57 6.81
N VAL A 184 6.42 10.75 6.60
CA VAL A 184 7.41 10.74 7.68
C VAL A 184 7.10 11.83 8.70
N ALA A 185 6.83 13.07 8.24
CA ALA A 185 6.49 14.18 9.13
C ALA A 185 5.24 13.87 9.97
N ALA A 186 4.15 13.45 9.32
CA ALA A 186 2.90 13.14 10.00
C ALA A 186 3.02 11.95 10.96
N MET A 187 3.84 10.94 10.64
CA MET A 187 4.10 9.81 11.54
C MET A 187 4.93 10.21 12.77
N ASN A 188 5.88 11.14 12.63
CA ASN A 188 6.66 11.64 13.75
C ASN A 188 5.82 12.49 14.71
N GLU A 189 4.84 13.24 14.19
CA GLU A 189 3.90 14.01 15.02
C GLU A 189 2.89 13.11 15.76
N GLN A 190 2.56 11.95 15.18
CA GLN A 190 1.64 11.00 15.77
C GLN A 190 2.40 9.91 16.55
N GLU A 191 2.79 10.22 17.79
CA GLU A 191 3.51 9.32 18.73
C GLU A 191 2.83 7.94 19.01
N LYS A 192 1.64 7.70 18.47
CA LYS A 192 0.80 6.53 18.76
C LYS A 192 0.85 5.43 17.69
N MET A 193 1.55 5.64 16.57
CA MET A 193 1.64 4.64 15.50
C MET A 193 2.89 3.76 15.67
N ASN A 194 2.76 2.44 15.48
CA ASN A 194 3.90 1.53 15.49
C ASN A 194 4.61 1.58 14.13
N ALA A 195 5.30 2.69 13.86
CA ALA A 195 6.02 2.92 12.60
C ALA A 195 7.53 2.93 12.83
N ARG A 196 8.26 2.20 11.99
CA ARG A 196 9.71 2.25 11.89
C ARG A 196 10.09 2.82 10.53
N ILE A 197 10.82 3.93 10.55
CA ILE A 197 11.33 4.59 9.36
C ILE A 197 12.71 3.98 9.03
N ILE A 198 12.90 3.56 7.79
CA ILE A 198 14.13 2.94 7.28
C ILE A 198 14.62 3.66 6.02
#